data_AF-A0AAW2RHS1-F1
#
_entry.id   AF-A0AAW2RHS1-F1
#
_cell.length_a   1.000
_cell.length_b   1.000
_cell.length_c   1.000
_cell.angle_alpha   90.00
_cell.angle_beta   90.00
_cell.angle_gamma   90.00
#
_symmetry.space_group_name_H-M   'P 1'
#
loop_
_entity.id
_entity.type
_entity.pdbx_description
1 polymer ?
#
loop_
_entity_poly.entity_id
_entity_poly.type
_entity_poly.pdbx_seq_one_letter_code
_entity_poly.pdbx_strand_id
1 'polypeptide(L)'
;MNVEAEEEITFSSKDLSDEGGSQDEPMVIKLDIANFSVHKVLIDNGSSADIIFWDVLKGMGLEDSSLNPVHTLLVGFGGSEVASMGTIDLPVSMREEPKRRTAIVRFLVVDTPFAYNVILGQSGLNLFRAVVSTYHQKMKFSIKNSIDEVSSDQKEARTCCNLSLRKGEPDE
;
A
#
# COMPACT_ATOMS: atom_id res chain seq x y z
N MET A 1 -16.66 17.10 -24.35
CA MET A 1 -16.16 15.98 -23.53
C MET A 1 -17.37 15.35 -22.88
N ASN A 2 -17.70 14.10 -23.23
CA ASN A 2 -18.68 13.34 -22.46
C ASN A 2 -17.96 12.85 -21.21
N VAL A 3 -18.05 13.62 -20.14
CA VAL A 3 -17.57 13.18 -18.83
C VAL A 3 -18.66 12.27 -18.29
N GLU A 4 -18.42 10.96 -18.27
CA GLU A 4 -19.28 10.05 -17.52
C GLU A 4 -19.31 10.53 -16.06
N ALA A 5 -20.49 10.58 -15.45
CA ALA A 5 -20.64 11.07 -14.08
C ALA A 5 -19.90 10.12 -13.13
N GLU A 6 -18.86 10.64 -12.46
CA GLU A 6 -18.17 9.91 -11.40
C GLU A 6 -19.01 9.98 -10.12
N GLU A 7 -19.17 8.86 -9.42
CA GLU A 7 -19.84 8.85 -8.12
C GLU A 7 -19.00 9.58 -7.07
N GLU A 8 -19.66 10.38 -6.23
CA GLU A 8 -19.02 11.17 -5.19
C GLU A 8 -18.53 10.29 -4.02
N ILE A 9 -17.22 10.31 -3.77
CA ILE A 9 -16.66 9.63 -2.60
C ILE A 9 -16.83 10.52 -1.37
N THR A 10 -17.65 10.06 -0.42
CA THR A 10 -17.90 10.73 0.86
C THR A 10 -17.51 9.84 2.04
N PHE A 11 -17.09 10.48 3.13
CA PHE A 11 -16.88 9.84 4.42
C PHE A 11 -17.72 10.55 5.49
N SER A 12 -18.24 9.77 6.43
CA SER A 12 -19.14 10.21 7.48
C SER A 12 -18.85 9.47 8.79
N SER A 13 -19.54 9.84 9.87
CA SER A 13 -19.43 9.14 11.15
C SER A 13 -19.73 7.63 11.07
N LYS A 14 -20.46 7.17 10.04
CA LYS A 14 -20.74 5.74 9.80
C LYS A 14 -19.52 4.97 9.31
N ASP A 15 -18.49 5.67 8.85
CA ASP A 15 -17.25 5.09 8.35
C ASP A 15 -16.22 4.84 9.44
N LEU A 16 -16.46 5.33 10.66
CA LEU A 16 -15.60 5.07 11.80
C LEU A 16 -15.63 3.60 12.18
N SER A 17 -14.47 3.05 12.54
CA SER A 17 -14.39 1.71 13.12
C SER A 17 -14.99 1.71 14.53
N ASP A 18 -15.79 0.69 14.85
CA ASP A 18 -16.26 0.44 16.22
C ASP A 18 -15.12 -0.04 17.16
N GLU A 19 -13.95 -0.34 16.60
CA GLU A 19 -12.78 -0.75 17.37
C GLU A 19 -12.18 0.43 18.14
N GLY A 20 -12.29 0.37 19.47
CA GLY A 20 -11.67 1.34 20.37
C GLY A 20 -10.15 1.21 20.36
N GLY A 21 -9.48 2.13 19.68
CA GLY A 21 -8.03 2.27 19.61
C GLY A 21 -7.64 3.67 19.13
N SER A 22 -6.37 4.05 19.27
CA SER A 22 -5.85 5.29 18.68
C SER A 22 -5.95 5.22 17.16
N GLN A 23 -6.55 6.22 16.52
CA GLN A 23 -6.68 6.28 15.05
C GLN A 23 -5.38 6.74 14.35
N ASP A 24 -4.28 6.84 15.09
CA ASP A 24 -2.99 7.34 14.62
C ASP A 24 -2.11 6.25 14.00
N GLU A 25 -2.58 5.00 13.98
CA GLU A 25 -1.89 3.92 13.29
C GLU A 25 -1.91 4.14 11.76
N PRO A 26 -0.83 3.78 11.04
CA PRO A 26 -0.81 3.86 9.59
C PRO A 26 -1.81 2.88 8.99
N MET A 27 -2.37 3.25 7.83
CA MET A 27 -3.32 2.39 7.14
C MET A 27 -2.60 1.20 6.49
N VAL A 28 -2.92 -0.01 6.94
CA VAL A 28 -2.35 -1.25 6.42
C VAL A 28 -3.45 -2.13 5.87
N ILE A 29 -3.27 -2.68 4.68
CA ILE A 29 -4.26 -3.55 4.06
C ILE A 29 -3.63 -4.84 3.53
N LYS A 30 -4.51 -5.71 3.04
CA LYS A 30 -4.16 -6.87 2.23
C LYS A 30 -4.54 -6.56 0.77
N LEU A 31 -3.66 -6.89 -0.18
CA LEU A 31 -3.93 -6.80 -1.62
C LEU A 31 -3.54 -8.10 -2.30
N ASP A 32 -4.20 -8.41 -3.41
CA ASP A 32 -3.75 -9.50 -4.27
C ASP A 32 -2.82 -8.94 -5.36
N ILE A 33 -1.57 -9.39 -5.38
CA ILE A 33 -0.52 -8.94 -6.31
C ILE A 33 -0.03 -10.17 -7.07
N ALA A 34 -0.10 -10.15 -8.40
CA ALA A 34 0.24 -11.29 -9.24
C ALA A 34 -0.41 -12.63 -8.81
N ASN A 35 -1.66 -12.56 -8.33
CA ASN A 35 -2.45 -13.67 -7.77
C ASN A 35 -1.97 -14.21 -6.41
N PHE A 36 -1.05 -13.54 -5.73
CA PHE A 36 -0.68 -13.83 -4.34
C PHE A 36 -1.35 -12.85 -3.40
N SER A 37 -1.89 -13.34 -2.28
CA SER A 37 -2.43 -12.46 -1.24
C SER A 37 -1.27 -11.92 -0.39
N VAL A 38 -0.98 -10.64 -0.58
CA VAL A 38 0.11 -9.93 0.10
C VAL A 38 -0.48 -9.13 1.26
N HIS A 39 -0.05 -9.48 2.47
CA HIS A 39 -0.36 -8.77 3.71
C HIS A 39 0.64 -7.63 3.96
N LYS A 40 0.40 -6.80 4.98
CA LYS A 40 1.30 -5.70 5.38
C LYS A 40 1.57 -4.71 4.24
N VAL A 41 0.53 -4.38 3.47
CA VAL A 41 0.59 -3.33 2.45
C VAL A 41 0.33 -1.99 3.14
N LEU A 42 1.35 -1.16 3.24
CA LEU A 42 1.23 0.20 3.74
C LEU A 42 0.58 1.10 2.67
N ILE A 43 -0.47 1.82 3.04
CA ILE A 43 -1.05 2.88 2.23
C ILE A 43 -0.38 4.20 2.61
N ASP A 44 0.45 4.73 1.72
CA ASP A 44 1.24 5.93 1.97
C ASP A 44 0.99 6.99 0.89
N ASN A 45 0.07 7.91 1.18
CA ASN A 45 -0.22 9.03 0.29
C ASN A 45 0.94 10.06 0.20
N GLY A 46 1.92 10.00 1.11
CA GLY A 46 3.12 10.84 1.08
C GLY A 46 4.21 10.29 0.15
N SER A 47 4.17 9.01 -0.20
CA SER A 47 5.12 8.40 -1.12
C SER A 47 4.72 8.67 -2.58
N SER A 48 5.64 9.19 -3.39
CA SER A 48 5.42 9.36 -4.83
C SER A 48 5.58 8.07 -5.64
N ALA A 49 6.12 7.01 -5.04
CA ALA A 49 6.41 5.75 -5.71
C ALA A 49 5.77 4.57 -4.97
N ASP A 50 5.40 3.55 -5.75
CA ASP A 50 5.01 2.25 -5.22
C ASP A 50 6.27 1.39 -5.04
N ILE A 51 6.38 0.69 -3.91
CA ILE A 51 7.57 -0.08 -3.55
C ILE A 51 7.15 -1.50 -3.17
N ILE A 52 7.86 -2.49 -3.69
CA ILE A 52 7.78 -3.89 -3.25
C ILE A 52 9.16 -4.34 -2.76
N PHE A 53 9.20 -4.96 -1.58
CA PHE A 53 10.47 -5.42 -1.03
C PHE A 53 10.90 -6.74 -1.67
N TRP A 54 12.21 -6.90 -1.87
CA TRP A 54 12.79 -8.03 -2.59
C TRP A 54 12.40 -9.39 -2.00
N ASP A 55 12.35 -9.50 -0.66
CA ASP A 55 11.91 -10.71 0.04
C ASP A 55 10.50 -11.15 -0.35
N VAL A 56 9.63 -10.21 -0.70
CA VAL A 56 8.25 -10.49 -1.13
C VAL A 56 8.25 -11.10 -2.52
N LEU A 57 9.05 -10.57 -3.44
CA LEU A 57 9.20 -11.16 -4.78
C LEU A 57 9.75 -12.58 -4.73
N LYS A 58 10.76 -12.84 -3.89
CA LYS A 58 11.25 -14.20 -3.62
C LYS A 58 10.14 -15.10 -3.06
N GLY A 59 9.37 -14.61 -2.10
CA GLY A 59 8.24 -15.35 -1.53
C GLY A 59 7.14 -15.68 -2.55
N MET A 60 7.02 -14.89 -3.62
CA MET A 60 6.09 -15.10 -4.72
C MET A 60 6.67 -15.97 -5.86
N GLY A 61 7.93 -16.41 -5.78
CA GLY A 61 8.60 -17.13 -6.86
C GLY A 61 8.90 -16.27 -8.09
N LEU A 62 9.07 -14.95 -7.88
CA LEU A 62 9.31 -13.97 -8.94
C LEU A 62 10.76 -13.45 -8.96
N GLU A 63 11.66 -14.08 -8.23
CA GLU A 63 13.08 -13.69 -8.12
C GLU A 63 13.86 -13.82 -9.43
N ASP A 64 13.46 -14.72 -10.32
CA ASP A 64 14.07 -14.87 -11.65
C ASP A 64 13.45 -13.92 -12.70
N SER A 65 12.48 -13.10 -12.30
CA SER A 65 11.87 -12.11 -13.19
C SER A 65 12.91 -11.05 -13.57
N SER A 66 13.03 -10.75 -14.86
CA SER A 66 13.88 -9.63 -15.31
C SER A 66 13.33 -8.31 -14.82
N LEU A 67 14.05 -7.68 -13.87
CA LEU A 67 13.78 -6.32 -13.44
C LEU A 67 14.19 -5.35 -14.54
N ASN A 68 13.39 -4.30 -14.74
CA ASN A 68 13.77 -3.21 -15.62
C ASN A 68 14.83 -2.36 -14.91
N PRO A 69 16.01 -2.15 -15.52
CA PRO A 69 17.06 -1.35 -14.90
C PRO A 69 16.58 0.08 -14.63
N VAL A 70 16.82 0.55 -13.42
CA VAL A 70 16.58 1.95 -13.03
C VAL A 70 17.64 2.39 -12.03
N HIS A 71 18.06 3.65 -12.12
CA HIS A 71 18.98 4.26 -11.17
C HIS A 71 18.22 5.26 -10.29
N THR A 72 17.38 4.73 -9.41
CA THR A 72 16.60 5.55 -8.46
C THR A 72 17.14 5.32 -7.05
N LEU A 73 17.51 6.41 -6.39
CA LEU A 73 17.77 6.43 -4.95
C LEU A 73 16.49 6.89 -4.25
N LEU A 74 16.02 6.10 -3.30
CA LEU A 74 14.89 6.44 -2.47
C LEU A 74 15.39 7.09 -1.19
N VAL A 75 14.90 8.31 -0.92
CA VAL A 75 15.20 9.08 0.29
C VAL A 75 13.98 9.01 1.20
N GLY A 76 14.18 8.78 2.50
CA GLY A 76 13.08 8.75 3.49
C GLY A 76 12.99 7.44 4.29
N PHE A 77 13.82 6.45 3.98
CA PHE A 77 13.94 5.21 4.76
C PHE A 77 14.69 5.46 6.07
N GLY A 78 14.00 6.02 7.07
CA GLY A 78 14.63 6.37 8.36
C GLY A 78 15.75 7.40 8.22
N GLY A 79 15.64 8.29 7.22
CA GLY A 79 16.67 9.29 6.88
C GLY A 79 17.85 8.76 6.06
N SER A 80 17.86 7.46 5.71
CA SER A 80 18.87 6.88 4.83
C SER A 80 18.42 6.87 3.37
N GLU A 81 19.40 6.82 2.48
CA GLU A 81 19.20 6.57 1.05
C GLU A 81 19.25 5.06 0.78
N VAL A 82 18.30 4.56 -0.01
CA VAL A 82 18.26 3.15 -0.42
C VAL A 82 18.17 3.07 -1.94
N ALA A 83 19.09 2.33 -2.55
CA ALA A 83 19.07 2.11 -3.99
C ALA A 83 18.02 1.05 -4.37
N SER A 84 17.20 1.37 -5.38
CA SER A 84 16.32 0.37 -5.99
C SER A 84 17.13 -0.61 -6.84
N MET A 85 16.75 -1.90 -6.83
CA MET A 85 17.30 -2.92 -7.72
C MET A 85 16.84 -2.76 -9.18
N GLY A 86 15.68 -2.14 -9.39
CA GLY A 86 15.01 -2.04 -10.67
C GLY A 86 13.52 -1.75 -10.49
N THR A 87 12.75 -1.85 -11.57
CA THR A 87 11.28 -1.81 -11.53
C THR A 87 10.65 -3.08 -12.06
N ILE A 88 9.46 -3.40 -11.53
CA ILE A 88 8.62 -4.51 -11.99
C ILE A 88 7.17 -4.04 -12.12
N ASP A 89 6.52 -4.43 -13.21
CA ASP A 89 5.11 -4.11 -13.47
C ASP A 89 4.27 -5.34 -13.09
N LEU A 90 3.43 -5.23 -12.04
CA LEU A 90 2.63 -6.34 -11.51
C LEU A 90 1.14 -6.01 -11.52
N PRO A 91 0.26 -6.99 -11.81
CA PRO A 91 -1.18 -6.80 -11.64
C PRO A 91 -1.52 -6.78 -10.15
N VAL A 92 -2.12 -5.68 -9.70
CA VAL A 92 -2.63 -5.48 -8.36
C VAL A 92 -4.15 -5.49 -8.43
N SER A 93 -4.79 -6.30 -7.59
CA SER A 93 -6.24 -6.40 -7.49
C SER A 93 -6.73 -5.94 -6.13
N MET A 94 -7.77 -5.10 -6.16
CA MET A 94 -8.57 -4.74 -4.99
C MET A 94 -9.87 -5.53 -5.03
N ARG A 95 -10.27 -6.06 -3.86
CA ARG A 95 -11.45 -6.92 -3.66
C ARG A 95 -11.39 -8.27 -4.40
N GLU A 96 -12.31 -9.14 -4.01
CA GLU A 96 -12.58 -10.40 -4.68
C GLU A 96 -13.71 -10.25 -5.72
N GLU A 97 -13.87 -11.26 -6.58
CA GLU A 97 -14.97 -11.31 -7.54
C GLU A 97 -16.34 -11.29 -6.84
N PRO A 98 -17.38 -10.65 -7.41
CA PRO A 98 -17.47 -10.04 -8.74
C PRO A 98 -17.04 -8.55 -8.81
N LYS A 99 -16.57 -7.98 -7.68
CA LYS A 99 -16.18 -6.57 -7.57
C LYS A 99 -14.69 -6.35 -7.76
N ARG A 100 -13.95 -7.36 -8.23
CA ARG A 100 -12.50 -7.27 -8.40
C ARG A 100 -12.15 -6.16 -9.37
N ARG A 101 -11.27 -5.25 -8.93
CA ARG A 101 -10.66 -4.23 -9.80
C ARG A 101 -9.16 -4.46 -9.87
N THR A 102 -8.65 -4.66 -11.08
CA THR A 102 -7.23 -4.92 -11.32
C THR A 102 -6.59 -3.78 -12.11
N ALA A 103 -5.39 -3.36 -11.70
CA ALA A 103 -4.55 -2.42 -12.44
C ALA A 103 -3.09 -2.93 -12.48
N ILE A 104 -2.35 -2.59 -13.54
CA ILE A 104 -0.91 -2.84 -13.58
C ILE A 104 -0.23 -1.70 -12.83
N VAL A 105 0.45 -2.02 -11.73
CA VAL A 105 1.20 -1.07 -10.91
C VAL A 105 2.68 -1.32 -11.12
N ARG A 106 3.42 -0.24 -11.35
CA ARG A 106 4.88 -0.27 -11.44
C ARG A 106 5.47 -0.09 -10.06
N PHE A 107 6.17 -1.10 -9.57
CA PHE A 107 6.87 -1.05 -8.30
C PHE A 107 8.36 -0.81 -8.50
N LEU A 108 8.96 0.02 -7.64
CA LEU A 108 10.39 -0.04 -7.36
C LEU A 108 10.67 -1.24 -6.47
N VAL A 109 11.69 -2.02 -6.85
CA VAL A 109 12.12 -3.18 -6.06
C VAL A 109 13.27 -2.75 -5.16
N VAL A 110 13.14 -3.01 -3.86
CA VAL A 110 14.12 -2.58 -2.85
C VAL A 110 14.52 -3.76 -1.98
N ASP A 111 15.83 -3.94 -1.78
CA ASP A 111 16.40 -4.97 -0.91
C ASP A 111 16.89 -4.35 0.40
N THR A 112 15.95 -4.05 1.30
CA THR A 112 16.24 -3.57 2.65
C THR A 112 15.23 -4.15 3.64
N PRO A 113 15.62 -4.46 4.88
CA PRO A 113 14.67 -4.83 5.92
C PRO A 113 13.66 -3.71 6.15
N PHE A 114 12.37 -4.06 6.13
CA PHE A 114 11.28 -3.15 6.41
C PHE A 114 10.11 -3.89 7.06
N ALA A 115 9.30 -3.20 7.87
CA ALA A 115 8.20 -3.84 8.59
C ALA A 115 7.02 -4.20 7.67
N TYR A 116 6.93 -3.55 6.51
CA TYR A 116 5.87 -3.71 5.52
C TYR A 116 6.40 -4.46 4.30
N ASN A 117 5.51 -5.19 3.62
CA ASN A 117 5.84 -5.95 2.42
C ASN A 117 5.75 -5.10 1.14
N VAL A 118 4.86 -4.12 1.15
CA VAL A 118 4.59 -3.23 0.03
C VAL A 118 4.26 -1.85 0.57
N ILE A 119 4.69 -0.81 -0.13
CA ILE A 119 4.19 0.54 0.03
C ILE A 119 3.40 0.86 -1.24
N LEU A 120 2.10 1.09 -1.10
CA LEU A 120 1.29 1.63 -2.18
C LEU A 120 1.26 3.15 -2.02
N GLY A 121 1.98 3.82 -2.91
CA GLY A 121 2.16 5.25 -2.93
C GLY A 121 1.03 5.97 -3.65
N GLN A 122 1.20 7.28 -3.80
CA GLN A 122 0.30 8.15 -4.53
C GLN A 122 0.11 7.70 -6.00
N SER A 123 1.14 7.19 -6.66
CA SER A 123 1.06 6.68 -8.03
C SER A 123 0.07 5.51 -8.15
N GLY A 124 0.20 4.49 -7.30
CA GLY A 124 -0.70 3.35 -7.26
C GLY A 124 -2.11 3.75 -6.85
N LEU A 125 -2.24 4.56 -5.80
CA LEU A 125 -3.55 5.07 -5.34
C LEU A 125 -4.31 5.81 -6.46
N ASN A 126 -3.62 6.62 -7.26
CA ASN A 126 -4.21 7.31 -8.39
C ASN A 126 -4.71 6.37 -9.50
N LEU A 127 -4.01 5.25 -9.77
CA LEU A 127 -4.49 4.22 -10.71
C LEU A 127 -5.82 3.62 -10.26
N PHE A 128 -6.02 3.50 -8.96
CA PHE A 128 -7.28 3.07 -8.37
C PHE A 128 -8.27 4.22 -8.13
N ARG A 129 -7.93 5.47 -8.44
CA ARG A 129 -8.76 6.64 -8.09
C ARG A 129 -9.19 6.59 -6.62
N ALA A 130 -8.25 6.18 -5.77
CA ALA A 130 -8.51 5.93 -4.37
C ALA A 130 -8.44 7.23 -3.57
N VAL A 131 -9.37 7.40 -2.64
CA VAL A 131 -9.35 8.46 -1.63
C VAL A 131 -9.15 7.79 -0.29
N VAL A 132 -8.06 8.17 0.38
CA VAL A 132 -7.69 7.64 1.69
C VAL A 132 -8.13 8.61 2.76
N SER A 133 -8.84 8.11 3.75
CA SER A 133 -9.19 8.85 4.96
C SER A 133 -8.44 8.25 6.14
N THR A 134 -7.44 8.98 6.63
CA THR A 134 -6.70 8.61 7.83
C THR A 134 -7.58 8.58 9.08
N TYR A 135 -8.48 9.55 9.25
CA TYR A 135 -9.41 9.61 10.38
C TYR A 135 -10.32 8.37 10.48
N HIS A 136 -10.97 8.00 9.37
CA HIS A 136 -11.82 6.81 9.30
C HIS A 136 -11.03 5.49 9.15
N GLN A 137 -9.70 5.52 8.96
CA GLN A 137 -8.86 4.35 8.66
C GLN A 137 -9.42 3.49 7.51
N LYS A 138 -9.89 4.18 6.46
CA LYS A 138 -10.53 3.58 5.28
C LYS A 138 -10.05 4.24 3.99
N MET A 139 -10.08 3.47 2.93
CA MET A 139 -9.83 3.91 1.56
C MET A 139 -11.06 3.60 0.73
N LYS A 140 -11.56 4.57 -0.02
CA LYS A 140 -12.67 4.41 -0.97
C LYS A 140 -12.18 4.57 -2.39
N PHE A 141 -12.74 3.82 -3.33
CA PHE A 141 -12.37 3.88 -4.74
C PHE A 141 -13.55 3.48 -5.63
N SER A 142 -13.58 4.01 -6.86
CA SER A 142 -14.67 3.75 -7.79
C SER A 142 -14.54 2.38 -8.48
N ILE A 143 -15.66 1.69 -8.71
CA ILE A 143 -15.74 0.45 -9.49
C ILE A 143 -16.99 0.54 -10.37
N LYS A 144 -16.83 0.68 -11.70
CA LYS A 144 -17.93 0.64 -12.69
C LYS A 144 -19.20 1.39 -12.21
N ASN A 145 -19.07 2.68 -11.89
CA ASN A 145 -20.17 3.54 -11.40
C ASN A 145 -20.73 3.13 -10.03
N SER A 146 -19.91 2.52 -9.18
CA SER A 146 -20.18 2.31 -7.76
C SER A 146 -18.95 2.69 -6.94
N ILE A 147 -19.11 2.93 -5.65
CA ILE A 147 -17.99 3.11 -4.72
C ILE A 147 -17.81 1.85 -3.88
N ASP A 148 -16.56 1.43 -3.74
CA ASP A 148 -16.17 0.38 -2.80
C ASP A 148 -15.15 0.92 -1.80
N GLU A 149 -14.96 0.21 -0.69
CA GLU A 149 -14.14 0.65 0.43
C GLU A 149 -13.27 -0.47 1.02
N VAL A 150 -12.07 -0.16 1.48
CA VAL A 150 -11.24 -1.10 2.22
C VAL A 150 -10.88 -0.47 3.55
N SER A 151 -11.11 -1.23 4.63
CA SER A 151 -10.71 -0.84 5.99
C SER A 151 -9.27 -1.27 6.27
N SER A 152 -8.57 -0.47 7.06
CA SER A 152 -7.27 -0.82 7.62
C SER A 152 -7.35 -2.07 8.51
N ASP A 153 -6.38 -2.96 8.41
CA ASP A 153 -6.11 -3.99 9.39
C ASP A 153 -5.32 -3.37 10.55
N GLN A 154 -6.05 -2.85 11.53
CA GLN A 154 -5.45 -2.14 12.68
C GLN A 154 -4.54 -3.05 13.51
N LYS A 155 -4.83 -4.35 13.58
CA LYS A 155 -4.00 -5.30 14.34
C LYS A 155 -2.66 -5.50 13.66
N GLU A 156 -2.66 -5.65 12.34
CA GLU A 156 -1.44 -5.76 11.55
C GLU A 156 -0.67 -4.44 11.55
N ALA A 157 -1.37 -3.29 11.46
CA ALA A 157 -0.78 -1.97 11.56
C ALA A 157 0.00 -1.78 12.87
N ARG A 158 -0.62 -2.10 14.02
CA ARG A 158 0.05 -2.05 15.34
C ARG A 158 1.27 -2.95 15.39
N THR A 159 1.17 -4.15 14.82
CA THR A 159 2.29 -5.09 14.77
C THR A 159 3.46 -4.52 13.96
N CYS A 160 3.19 -3.96 12.78
CA CYS A 160 4.21 -3.35 11.93
C CYS A 160 4.85 -2.10 12.57
N CYS A 161 4.04 -1.25 13.22
CA CYS A 161 4.54 -0.09 13.96
C CYS A 161 5.48 -0.50 15.09
N ASN A 162 5.11 -1.50 15.89
CA ASN A 162 5.95 -1.98 16.99
C ASN A 162 7.28 -2.56 16.51
N LEU A 163 7.33 -3.13 15.30
CA LEU A 163 8.57 -3.59 14.66
C LEU A 163 9.43 -2.44 14.12
N SER A 164 8.79 -1.34 13.69
CA SER A 164 9.46 -0.17 13.11
C SER A 164 10.02 0.78 14.18
N LEU A 165 9.41 0.80 15.36
CA LEU A 165 9.86 1.59 16.50
C LEU A 165 10.93 0.81 17.26
N ARG A 166 12.20 1.26 17.17
CA ARG A 166 13.21 0.84 18.14
C ARG A 166 12.83 1.45 19.50
N LYS A 167 12.66 0.63 20.53
CA LYS A 167 12.82 1.14 21.90
C LYS A 167 14.25 1.62 22.01
N GLY A 168 14.47 2.91 22.24
CA GLY A 168 15.78 3.39 22.65
C GLY A 168 16.15 2.65 23.94
N GLU A 169 17.23 1.88 23.93
CA GLU A 169 17.88 1.54 25.18
C GLU A 169 18.41 2.86 25.77
N PRO A 170 18.20 3.15 27.06
CA PRO A 170 18.81 4.30 27.67
C PRO A 170 20.33 4.11 27.60
N ASP A 171 21.03 5.16 27.14
CA ASP A 171 22.50 5.21 27.18
C ASP A 171 22.97 4.87 28.61
N GLU A 172 23.72 3.77 28.78
CA GLU A 172 24.43 3.43 30.02
C GLU A 172 25.64 4.35 30.25
#